data_AF-A0A7G6WY09-F1
#
_entry.id   AF-A0A7G6WY09-F1
#
_cell.length_a   1.000
_cell.length_b   1.000
_cell.length_c   1.000
_cell.angle_alpha   90.00
_cell.angle_beta   90.00
_cell.angle_gamma   90.00
#
_symmetry.space_group_name_H-M   'P 1'
#
loop_
_entity.id
_entity.type
_entity.pdbx_description
1 polymer ?
#
loop_
_entity_poly.entity_id
_entity_poly.type
_entity_poly.pdbx_seq_one_letter_code
_entity_poly.pdbx_strand_id
1 'polypeptide(L)' 'MLRERRRVRVWFGDTAISDYVAAPDIAARYEEAMRRRFAGLRVTNDELPPLPDPATLQPLK' A
#
# COMPACT_ATOMS: atom_id res chain seq x y z
N MET A 1 -0.38 -15.74 11.18
CA MET A 1 -1.53 -14.81 11.28
C MET A 1 -1.59 -13.97 10.01
N LEU A 2 -2.77 -13.66 9.48
CA LEU A 2 -2.90 -12.82 8.29
C LEU A 2 -2.54 -11.37 8.65
N ARG A 3 -1.57 -10.77 7.96
CA ARG A 3 -1.20 -9.37 8.15
C ARG A 3 -1.96 -8.53 7.13
N GLU A 4 -2.89 -7.71 7.60
CA GLU A 4 -3.60 -6.74 6.78
C GLU A 4 -2.60 -5.75 6.18
N ARG A 5 -2.78 -5.44 4.89
CA ARG A 5 -1.92 -4.52 4.17
C ARG A 5 -2.76 -3.64 3.26
N ARG A 6 -2.27 -2.43 3.05
CA ARG A 6 -2.84 -1.46 2.13
C ARG A 6 -1.79 -1.08 1.09
N ARG A 7 -2.23 -0.72 -0.11
CA ARG A 7 -1.39 -0.20 -1.18
C ARG A 7 -1.73 1.24 -1.44
N VAL A 8 -0.80 2.13 -1.14
CA VAL A 8 -0.91 3.55 -1.46
C VAL A 8 -0.21 3.80 -2.79
N ARG A 9 -0.92 4.39 -3.75
CA ARG A 9 -0.36 4.79 -5.04
C ARG A 9 -0.54 6.27 -5.28
N VAL A 10 0.51 6.93 -5.76
CA VAL A 10 0.46 8.31 -6.25
C VAL A 10 0.49 8.28 -7.76
N TRP A 11 -0.42 9.00 -8.41
CA TRP A 11 -0.67 8.90 -9.84
C TRP A 11 -0.41 10.22 -10.55
N PHE A 12 0.27 10.15 -11.69
CA PHE A 12 0.38 11.22 -12.67
C PHE A 12 -0.37 10.78 -13.94
N GLY A 13 -1.60 11.26 -14.09
CA GLY A 13 -2.55 10.69 -15.07
C GLY A 13 -2.86 9.22 -14.73
N ASP A 14 -2.61 8.34 -15.68
CA ASP A 14 -2.82 6.89 -15.56
C ASP A 14 -1.57 6.13 -15.08
N THR A 15 -0.44 6.82 -14.92
CA THR A 15 0.83 6.21 -14.50
C THR A 15 1.04 6.38 -13.01
N ALA A 16 1.29 5.28 -12.28
CA ALA A 16 1.70 5.34 -10.89
C ALA A 16 3.18 5.77 -10.79
N ILE A 17 3.45 6.85 -10.07
CA ILE A 17 4.81 7.38 -9.84
C ILE A 17 5.38 6.98 -8.48
N SER A 18 4.50 6.53 -7.56
CA SER A 18 4.88 5.91 -6.30
C SER A 18 3.91 4.78 -5.99
N ASP A 19 4.45 3.68 -5.47
CA ASP A 19 3.71 2.49 -5.07
C ASP A 19 4.28 1.98 -3.75
N TYR A 20 3.47 2.06 -2.70
CA TYR A 20 3.89 1.80 -1.33
C TYR A 20 2.91 0.87 -0.63
N VAL A 21 3.40 -0.25 -0.11
CA VAL A 21 2.60 -1.23 0.64
C VAL A 21 3.00 -1.21 2.11
N ALA A 22 2.03 -1.01 2.99
CA ALA A 22 2.26 -0.94 4.43
C ALA A 22 1.06 -1.45 5.23
N ALA A 23 1.24 -1.53 6.55
CA ALA A 23 0.13 -1.76 7.49
C ALA A 23 -0.90 -0.60 7.40
N PRO A 24 -2.18 -0.83 7.77
CA PRO A 24 -3.24 0.14 7.55
C PRO A 24 -2.99 1.53 8.15
N ASP A 25 -2.45 1.60 9.36
CA ASP A 25 -2.14 2.83 10.08
C ASP A 25 -1.01 3.64 9.41
N ILE A 26 0.04 2.95 8.97
CA ILE A 26 1.17 3.55 8.25
C ILE A 26 0.74 4.03 6.86
N ALA A 27 -0.06 3.22 6.16
CA ALA A 27 -0.59 3.57 4.84
C ALA A 27 -1.46 4.82 4.88
N ALA A 28 -2.36 4.95 5.88
CA ALA A 28 -3.21 6.13 6.04
C ALA A 28 -2.38 7.41 6.26
N ARG A 29 -1.35 7.35 7.12
CA ARG A 29 -0.43 8.48 7.34
C ARG A 29 0.34 8.86 6.09
N TYR A 30 0.80 7.87 5.33
CA TYR A 30 1.52 8.10 4.08
C TYR A 30 0.60 8.75 3.02
N GLU A 31 -0.63 8.27 2.89
CA GLU A 31 -1.64 8.87 2.01
C GLU A 31 -1.87 10.35 2.35
N GLU A 32 -2.11 10.69 3.62
CA GLU A 32 -2.35 12.07 4.05
C GLU A 32 -1.15 12.98 3.73
N ALA A 33 0.06 12.52 4.03
CA ALA A 33 1.28 13.25 3.72
C ALA A 33 1.45 13.49 2.21
N MET A 34 1.17 12.48 1.38
CA MET A 34 1.25 12.60 -0.08
C MET A 34 0.16 13.51 -0.64
N ARG A 35 -1.08 13.41 -0.16
CA ARG A 35 -2.18 14.31 -0.54
C ARG A 35 -1.83 15.77 -0.22
N ARG A 36 -1.23 16.02 0.95
CA ARG A 36 -0.80 17.38 1.34
C ARG A 36 0.33 17.91 0.47
N ARG A 37 1.31 17.07 0.12
CA ARG A 37 2.50 17.50 -0.64
C ARG A 37 2.24 17.60 -2.15
N PHE A 38 1.30 16.82 -2.66
CA PHE A 38 0.95 16.73 -4.07
C PHE A 38 -0.54 17.02 -4.28
N ALA A 39 -0.99 18.22 -3.92
CA ALA A 39 -2.41 18.61 -3.91
C ALA A 39 -3.15 18.46 -5.27
N GLY A 40 -2.43 18.34 -6.39
CA GLY A 40 -2.99 18.11 -7.71
C GLY A 40 -2.92 16.67 -8.22
N LEU A 41 -2.26 15.76 -7.50
CA LEU A 41 -2.13 14.36 -7.90
C LEU A 41 -3.18 13.49 -7.24
N ARG A 42 -3.66 12.50 -7.98
CA ARG A 42 -4.53 11.47 -7.44
C ARG A 42 -3.70 10.54 -6.55
N VAL A 43 -4.17 10.31 -5.33
CA VAL A 43 -3.60 9.35 -4.39
C VAL A 43 -4.68 8.32 -4.07
N THR A 44 -4.37 7.02 -4.17
CA THR A 44 -5.28 5.93 -3.81
C THR A 44 -4.71 5.13 -2.65
N ASN A 45 -5.56 4.56 -1.82
CA ASN A 45 -5.20 3.70 -0.68
C ASN A 45 -6.11 2.47 -0.71
N ASP A 46 -5.63 1.45 -1.40
CA ASP A 46 -6.41 0.27 -1.76
C ASP A 46 -6.15 -0.87 -0.76
N GLU A 47 -7.17 -1.65 -0.44
CA GLU A 47 -7.00 -2.91 0.32
C GLU A 47 -6.19 -3.91 -0.49
N LEU A 48 -5.19 -4.52 0.14
CA LEU A 48 -4.46 -5.62 -0.44
C LEU A 48 -4.82 -6.91 0.29
N PRO A 49 -4.89 -8.06 -0.41
CA PRO A 49 -5.10 -9.32 0.25
C PRO A 49 -4.00 -9.52 1.31
N PRO A 50 -4.35 -10.01 2.51
CA PRO A 50 -3.36 -10.29 3.53
C PRO A 50 -2.31 -11.26 2.97
N LEU A 51 -1.03 -10.99 3.24
CA LEU A 51 0.00 -11.96 2.86
C LEU A 51 -0.19 -13.18 3.77
N PRO A 52 -0.12 -14.42 3.24
CA PRO A 52 0.13 -15.56 4.10
C PRO A 52 1.41 -15.29 4.90
N ASP A 53 1.41 -15.72 6.16
CA ASP A 53 2.59 -15.64 6.99
C ASP A 53 3.75 -16.37 6.28
N PRO A 54 4.97 -15.83 6.18
CA PRO A 54 6.10 -16.54 5.58
C PRO A 54 6.34 -17.90 6.26
N ALA A 55 5.93 -18.10 7.51
CA ALA A 55 5.96 -19.41 8.18
C ALA A 55 4.92 -20.41 7.62
N THR A 56 3.89 -19.94 6.92
CA THR A 56 2.89 -20.77 6.22
C THR A 56 3.38 -21.22 4.84
N LEU A 57 4.36 -20.52 4.26
CA LEU A 57 5.04 -20.91 3.04
C LEU A 57 6.21 -21.85 3.40
N GLN A 58 5.93 -23.05 3.90
CA GLN A 58 6.98 -24.07 4.02
C GLN A 58 7.51 -24.41 2.61
N PRO A 59 8.84 -24.55 2.43
CA PRO A 59 9.40 -25.00 1.16
C PRO A 59 8.86 -26.39 0.84
N LEU A 60 8.44 -26.61 -0.40
CA LEU A 60 8.17 -27.96 -0.91
C LEU A 60 9.40 -28.83 -0.61
N LYS A 61 9.17 -29.90 0.16
CA LYS A 61 10.14 -30.97 0.39
C LYS A 61 10.56 -31.62 -0.91
#